data_AF-A0A6G0VWH8-F1
#
_entry.id   AF-A0A6G0VWH8-F1
#
_cell.length_a   1.000
_cell.length_b   1.000
_cell.length_c   1.000
_cell.angle_alpha   90.00
_cell.angle_beta   90.00
_cell.angle_gamma   90.00
#
_symmetry.space_group_name_H-M   'P 1'
#
loop_
_entity.id
_entity.type
_entity.pdbx_description
1 polymer ?
#
loop_
_entity_poly.entity_id
_entity_poly.type
_entity_poly.pdbx_seq_one_letter_code
_entity_poly.pdbx_strand_id
1 'polypeptide(L)' 'MGFKTVTTISKILNGEKVLNQNFPDDLNNSDITHFKFAPITSVDVERSFLKYKNLLSDNRKSFTMEHIKHALIVQCNKFD' A
#
# COMPACT_ATOMS: atom_id res chain seq x y z
N MET A 1 -7.56 7.78 4.70
CA MET A 1 -7.63 6.64 5.64
C MET A 1 -6.22 6.33 6.12
N GLY A 2 -5.98 6.34 7.43
CA GLY A 2 -4.65 6.03 7.99
C GLY A 2 -4.46 4.53 8.24
N PHE A 3 -3.20 4.10 8.41
CA PHE A 3 -2.84 2.72 8.76
C PHE A 3 -3.59 2.18 9.99
N LYS A 4 -3.76 3.03 11.02
CA LYS A 4 -4.51 2.68 12.24
C LYS A 4 -5.97 2.31 11.93
N THR A 5 -6.63 3.08 11.06
CA THR A 5 -8.02 2.84 10.65
C THR A 5 -8.16 1.51 9.91
N VAL A 6 -7.30 1.25 8.93
CA VAL A 6 -7.32 -0.01 8.16
C VAL A 6 -7.02 -1.22 9.06
N THR A 7 -6.11 -1.07 10.02
CA THR A 7 -5.80 -2.11 11.02
C THR A 7 -7.00 -2.41 11.90
N THR A 8 -7.73 -1.38 12.36
CA THR A 8 -8.97 -1.56 13.13
C THR A 8 -10.02 -2.31 12.31
N ILE A 9 -10.24 -1.94 11.05
CA ILE A 9 -11.20 -2.60 10.15
C ILE A 9 -10.83 -4.08 9.97
N SER A 10 -9.54 -4.40 9.77
CA SER A 10 -9.07 -5.78 9.67
C SER A 10 -9.35 -6.61 10.93
N LYS A 11 -9.10 -6.05 12.12
CA LYS A 11 -9.40 -6.72 13.39
C LYS A 11 -10.88 -7.05 13.52
N ILE A 12 -11.75 -6.11 13.14
CA ILE A 12 -13.21 -6.31 13.13
C ILE A 12 -13.61 -7.44 12.16
N LEU A 13 -13.05 -7.45 10.95
CA LEU A 13 -13.32 -8.48 9.94
C LEU A 13 -12.84 -9.88 10.38
N ASN A 14 -11.80 -9.95 11.21
CA ASN A 14 -11.31 -11.19 11.81
C ASN A 14 -12.08 -11.60 13.08
N GLY A 15 -13.08 -10.83 13.51
CA GLY A 15 -13.89 -11.12 14.69
C GLY A 15 -13.25 -10.73 16.02
N GLU A 16 -12.19 -9.91 16.02
CA GLU A 16 -11.58 -9.39 17.24
C GLU A 16 -12.43 -8.26 17.85
N LYS A 17 -12.50 -8.21 19.18
CA LYS A 17 -13.18 -7.10 19.89
C LYS A 17 -12.32 -5.85 19.81
N VAL A 18 -12.84 -4.82 19.13
CA VAL A 18 -12.23 -3.49 19.09
C VAL A 18 -13.03 -2.54 19.98
N LEU A 19 -12.34 -1.70 20.75
CA LEU A 19 -12.98 -0.63 21.53
C LEU A 19 -13.62 0.39 20.59
N ASN A 20 -14.86 0.81 20.88
CA ASN A 20 -15.61 1.78 20.06
C ASN A 20 -14.85 3.09 19.79
N GLN A 21 -13.92 3.50 20.67
CA GLN A 21 -13.08 4.68 20.48
C GLN A 21 -12.11 4.59 19.28
N ASN A 22 -11.86 3.39 18.76
CA ASN A 22 -11.01 3.18 17.60
C ASN A 22 -11.81 3.00 16.30
N PHE A 23 -13.14 3.05 16.40
CA PHE A 23 -14.01 2.89 15.25
C PHE A 23 -14.07 4.22 14.49
N PRO A 24 -13.80 4.23 13.18
CA PRO A 24 -13.91 5.44 12.38
C PRO A 24 -15.36 5.93 12.31
N ASP A 25 -15.62 7.13 12.83
CA ASP A 25 -16.95 7.77 12.82
C ASP A 25 -17.53 7.95 11.41
N ASP A 26 -16.65 8.00 10.40
CA ASP A 26 -17.00 8.21 8.99
C ASP A 26 -17.43 6.94 8.25
N LEU A 27 -17.33 5.76 8.86
CA LEU A 27 -17.61 4.47 8.21
C LEU A 27 -18.84 3.80 8.83
N ASN A 28 -19.78 3.39 7.98
CA ASN A 28 -20.89 2.57 8.42
C ASN A 28 -20.53 1.07 8.39
N ASN A 29 -21.36 0.22 9.02
CA ASN A 29 -21.13 -1.23 9.03
C ASN A 29 -21.07 -1.88 7.63
N SER A 30 -21.86 -1.38 6.68
CA SER A 30 -21.81 -1.87 5.29
C SER A 30 -20.49 -1.50 4.60
N ASP A 31 -19.90 -0.34 4.89
CA ASP A 31 -18.62 0.09 4.33
C ASP A 31 -17.50 -0.89 4.73
N ILE A 32 -17.50 -1.36 5.98
CA ILE A 32 -16.53 -2.35 6.50
C ILE A 32 -16.53 -3.62 5.66
N THR A 33 -17.71 -4.09 5.22
CA THR A 33 -17.81 -5.36 4.48
C THR A 33 -17.08 -5.31 3.15
N HIS A 34 -16.95 -4.13 2.54
CA HIS A 34 -16.19 -3.92 1.31
C HIS A 34 -14.68 -4.12 1.52
N PHE A 35 -14.18 -3.96 2.75
CA PHE A 35 -12.77 -4.18 3.08
C PHE A 35 -12.40 -5.66 3.28
N LYS A 36 -13.37 -6.60 3.24
CA LYS A 36 -13.11 -8.04 3.39
C LYS A 36 -12.07 -8.59 2.41
N PHE A 37 -12.04 -8.03 1.20
CA PHE A 37 -11.09 -8.42 0.15
C PHE A 37 -10.02 -7.36 -0.10
N ALA A 38 -10.04 -6.25 0.64
CA ALA A 38 -9.04 -5.22 0.53
C ALA A 38 -7.75 -5.71 1.19
N PRO A 39 -6.64 -5.79 0.46
CA PRO A 39 -5.35 -6.10 1.06
C PRO A 39 -5.02 -5.03 2.11
N ILE A 40 -4.59 -5.44 3.32
CA ILE A 40 -3.99 -4.54 4.31
C ILE A 40 -2.58 -4.11 3.84
N THR A 41 -2.14 -4.59 2.67
CA THR A 41 -0.88 -4.17 2.04
C THR A 41 -1.00 -2.69 1.67
N SER A 42 -0.54 -1.94 2.66
CA SER A 42 -0.43 -0.51 2.86
C SER A 42 0.03 0.21 1.61
N VAL A 43 -0.46 1.44 1.48
CA VAL A 43 0.15 2.58 0.79
C VAL A 43 1.69 2.50 0.69
N ASP A 44 2.39 1.93 1.66
CA ASP A 44 3.84 1.72 1.61
C ASP A 44 4.33 0.87 0.44
N VAL A 45 3.59 -0.17 0.03
CA VAL A 45 3.92 -0.99 -1.14
C VAL A 45 3.78 -0.13 -2.39
N GLU A 46 2.62 0.50 -2.59
CA GLU A 46 2.38 1.41 -3.72
C GLU A 46 3.36 2.58 -3.76
N ARG A 47 3.69 3.18 -2.61
CA ARG A 47 4.64 4.29 -2.47
C ARG A 47 6.08 3.85 -2.76
N SER A 48 6.44 2.63 -2.38
CA SER A 48 7.74 2.05 -2.72
C SER A 48 7.85 1.81 -4.22
N PHE A 49 6.78 1.32 -4.86
CA PHE A 49 6.74 1.20 -6.32
C PHE A 49 6.67 2.55 -7.04
N LEU A 50 6.07 3.57 -6.41
CA LEU A 50 6.06 4.94 -6.92
C LEU A 50 7.47 5.51 -7.05
N LYS A 51 8.42 5.14 -6.17
CA LYS A 51 9.84 5.52 -6.31
C LYS A 51 10.40 5.08 -7.66
N TYR A 52 9.99 3.90 -8.14
CA TYR A 52 10.40 3.35 -9.43
C TYR A 52 9.50 3.76 -10.60
N LYS A 53 8.53 4.67 -10.41
CA LYS A 53 7.58 5.08 -11.46
C LYS A 53 8.29 5.48 -12.75
N ASN A 54 9.38 6.25 -12.67
CA ASN A 54 10.12 6.68 -13.87
C ASN A 54 10.87 5.56 -14.60
N LEU A 55 11.16 4.45 -13.90
CA LEU A 55 11.80 3.25 -14.44
C LEU A 55 10.77 2.29 -15.05
N LEU A 56 9.61 2.15 -14.39
CA LEU A 56 8.55 1.19 -14.75
C LEU A 56 7.48 1.77 -15.67
N SER A 57 7.31 3.09 -15.69
CA SER A 57 6.43 3.75 -16.66
C SER A 57 7.08 3.74 -18.02
N ASP A 58 6.27 3.74 -19.08
CA ASP A 58 6.72 3.92 -20.46
C ASP A 58 7.44 5.26 -20.61
N ASN A 59 8.74 5.25 -20.35
CA ASN A 59 9.60 6.39 -20.50
C ASN A 59 10.30 6.28 -21.85
N ARG A 60 10.33 7.37 -22.62
CA ARG A 60 10.89 7.43 -23.99
C ARG A 60 12.37 7.05 -24.11
N LYS A 61 13.05 6.75 -23.00
CA LYS A 61 14.37 6.14 -22.98
C LYS A 61 14.18 4.62 -22.99
N SER A 62 14.37 4.01 -24.17
CA SER A 62 14.40 2.57 -24.36
C SER A 62 15.55 1.97 -23.54
N PHE A 63 15.28 1.61 -22.28
CA PHE A 63 16.21 0.83 -21.49
C PHE A 63 16.18 -0.63 -21.97
N THR A 64 17.36 -1.22 -22.12
CA THR A 64 17.47 -2.67 -22.25
C THR A 64 17.20 -3.31 -20.88
N MET A 65 16.85 -4.59 -20.87
CA MET A 65 16.57 -5.32 -19.62
C MET A 65 17.75 -5.26 -18.62
N GLU A 66 18.98 -5.22 -19.14
CA GLU A 66 20.19 -5.08 -18.32
C GLU A 66 20.28 -3.71 -17.64
N HIS A 67 20.00 -2.64 -18.37
CA HIS A 67 19.93 -1.30 -17.79
C HIS A 67 18.83 -1.18 -16.73
N ILE A 68 17.68 -1.84 -16.92
CA ILE A 68 16.61 -1.88 -15.91
C ILE A 68 17.09 -2.55 -14.62
N LYS A 69 17.78 -3.69 -14.71
CA LYS A 69 18.35 -4.39 -13.55
C LYS A 69 19.31 -3.48 -12.77
N HIS A 70 20.23 -2.82 -13.46
CA HIS A 70 21.16 -1.91 -12.81
C HIS A 70 20.45 -0.71 -12.15
N ALA A 71 19.49 -0.10 -12.85
CA ALA A 71 18.72 1.01 -12.31
C ALA A 71 17.89 0.62 -11.07
N LEU A 72 17.34 -0.60 -11.06
CA LEU A 72 16.62 -1.16 -9.91
C LEU A 72 17.57 -1.36 -8.72
N ILE A 73 18.72 -2.00 -8.91
CA ILE A 73 19.72 -2.22 -7.85
C ILE A 73 20.16 -0.89 -7.24
N VAL A 74 20.47 0.11 -8.07
CA VAL A 74 20.89 1.43 -7.60
C VAL A 74 19.77 2.09 -6.79
N GLN A 75 18.52 2.05 -7.26
CA GLN A 75 17.41 2.69 -6.53
C GLN A 75 17.01 1.95 -5.26
N CYS A 76 17.09 0.61 -5.21
CA CYS A 76 16.81 -0.17 -4.01
C CYS A 76 17.85 0.01 -2.91
N ASN A 77 19.11 0.30 -3.26
CA ASN A 77 20.22 0.48 -2.31
C ASN A 77 20.51 1.94 -1.96
N LYS A 78 19.69 2.88 -2.44
CA LYS A 78 19.77 4.28 -1.99
C LYS A 78 19.17 4.37 -0.59
N PHE A 79 20.03 4.62 0.39
CA PHE A 79 19.62 5.06 1.72
C PHE A 79 19.28 6.56 1.60
N ASP A 80 17.99 6.89 1.73
CA ASP A 80 17.50 8.26 1.96
C ASP A 80 17.61 8.61 3.45
#